data_AF-A0A972I1D9-F1
#
_entry.id   AF-A0A972I1D9-F1
#
_cell.length_a   1.000
_cell.length_b   1.000
_cell.length_c   1.000
_cell.angle_alpha   90.00
_cell.angle_beta   90.00
_cell.angle_gamma   90.00
#
_symmetry.space_group_name_H-M   'P 1'
#
loop_
_entity.id
_entity.type
_entity.pdbx_description
1 polymer ?
#
loop_
_entity_poly.entity_id
_entity_poly.type
_entity_poly.pdbx_seq_one_letter_code
_entity_poly.pdbx_strand_id
1 'polypeptide(L)'
;MFDDFMTPETLTTFIGLVAATSLIVQFTKPLLKRRLPDVFIRVYVFLVALILTFIFGEAKFNLQSIVLNIINAMIITTSAMGGYEALSDPLSKK
;
A
#
# COMPACT_ATOMS: atom_id res chain seq x y z
N MET A 1 -22.57 -9.79 -3.97
CA MET A 1 -21.75 -9.00 -3.02
C MET A 1 -20.28 -9.39 -3.08
N PHE A 2 -19.89 -10.67 -3.23
CA PHE A 2 -18.49 -11.03 -3.51
C PHE A 2 -18.08 -10.81 -4.98
N ASP A 3 -19.01 -10.98 -5.92
CA ASP A 3 -18.73 -10.85 -7.35
C ASP A 3 -18.26 -9.44 -7.74
N ASP A 4 -18.77 -8.39 -7.10
CA ASP A 4 -18.38 -7.00 -7.37
C ASP A 4 -16.97 -6.65 -6.85
N PHE A 5 -16.42 -7.43 -5.91
CA PHE A 5 -15.07 -7.20 -5.37
C PHE A 5 -14.00 -7.99 -6.11
N MET A 6 -14.37 -9.12 -6.71
CA MET A 6 -13.49 -10.03 -7.42
C MET A 6 -13.64 -9.87 -8.94
N THR A 7 -13.88 -8.64 -9.42
CA THR A 7 -13.87 -8.37 -10.86
C THR A 7 -12.43 -8.17 -11.36
N PRO A 8 -12.18 -8.42 -12.66
CA PRO A 8 -10.89 -8.13 -13.26
C PRO A 8 -10.48 -6.65 -13.10
N GLU A 9 -11.43 -5.72 -13.13
CA GLU A 9 -11.15 -4.29 -12.97
C GLU A 9 -10.70 -3.95 -11.54
N THR A 10 -11.40 -4.45 -10.53
CA THR A 10 -11.05 -4.19 -9.12
C THR A 10 -9.71 -4.83 -8.76
N LEU A 11 -9.47 -6.07 -9.20
CA LEU A 11 -8.20 -6.77 -9.00
C LEU A 11 -7.03 -6.05 -9.68
N THR A 12 -7.22 -5.59 -10.93
CA THR A 12 -6.18 -4.86 -11.66
C THR A 12 -5.85 -3.53 -10.98
N THR A 13 -6.87 -2.81 -10.52
CA THR A 13 -6.71 -1.55 -9.77
C THR A 13 -5.95 -1.80 -8.47
N PHE A 14 -6.32 -2.86 -7.74
CA PHE A 14 -5.66 -3.25 -6.51
C PHE A 14 -4.18 -3.61 -6.73
N ILE A 15 -3.88 -4.45 -7.74
CA ILE A 15 -2.50 -4.80 -8.10
C ILE A 15 -1.71 -3.54 -8.50
N GLY A 16 -2.31 -2.64 -9.28
CA GLY A 16 -1.69 -1.38 -9.67
C GLY A 16 -1.34 -0.50 -8.47
N LEU A 17 -2.26 -0.38 -7.50
CA LEU A 17 -2.04 0.34 -6.25
C LEU A 17 -0.91 -0.28 -5.42
N VAL A 18 -0.88 -1.62 -5.29
CA VAL A 18 0.19 -2.35 -4.59
C VAL A 18 1.54 -2.14 -5.28
N ALA A 19 1.60 -2.28 -6.60
CA ALA A 19 2.83 -2.13 -7.37
C ALA A 19 3.37 -0.69 -7.28
N ALA A 20 2.50 0.32 -7.46
CA ALA A 20 2.86 1.72 -7.34
C ALA A 20 3.36 2.06 -5.94
N THR A 21 2.64 1.64 -4.90
CA THR A 21 3.04 1.84 -3.50
C THR A 21 4.38 1.16 -3.23
N SER A 22 4.56 -0.08 -3.66
CA SER A 22 5.81 -0.84 -3.49
C SER A 22 7.00 -0.14 -4.14
N LEU A 23 6.85 0.36 -5.38
CA LEU A 23 7.90 1.11 -6.05
C LEU A 23 8.28 2.38 -5.27
N ILE A 24 7.28 3.18 -4.84
CA ILE A 24 7.53 4.38 -4.05
C ILE A 24 8.28 4.04 -2.76
N VAL A 25 7.86 3.00 -2.06
CA VAL A 25 8.50 2.54 -0.81
C VAL A 25 9.92 2.07 -1.07
N GLN A 26 10.17 1.32 -2.14
CA GLN A 26 11.50 0.83 -2.49
C GLN A 26 12.53 1.94 -2.67
N PHE A 27 12.17 3.02 -3.38
CA PHE A 27 13.07 4.15 -3.55
C PHE A 27 13.14 5.06 -2.31
N THR A 28 12.04 5.19 -1.56
CA THR A 28 11.98 6.16 -0.46
C THR A 28 12.49 5.62 0.87
N LYS A 29 12.23 4.34 1.18
CA LYS A 29 12.57 3.72 2.47
C LYS A 29 14.08 3.75 2.79
N PRO A 30 15.02 3.50 1.86
CA PRO A 30 16.46 3.64 2.14
C PRO A 30 16.86 5.06 2.51
N LEU A 31 16.23 6.07 1.88
CA LEU A 31 16.48 7.48 2.17
C LEU A 31 15.91 7.88 3.54
N LEU A 32 14.69 7.42 3.86
CA LEU A 32 14.03 7.69 5.13
C LEU A 32 14.67 6.96 6.31
N LYS A 33 15.13 5.71 6.14
CA LYS A 33 15.84 4.93 7.18
C LYS A 33 17.09 5.62 7.72
N ARG A 34 17.72 6.49 6.92
CA ARG A 34 18.89 7.27 7.35
C ARG A 34 18.54 8.39 8.34
N ARG A 35 17.27 8.79 8.42
CA ARG A 35 16.82 9.97 9.18
C ARG A 35 15.74 9.66 10.22
N LEU A 36 14.95 8.61 10.03
CA LEU A 36 13.76 8.33 10.83
C LEU A 36 13.75 6.88 11.38
N PRO A 37 13.18 6.67 12.58
CA PRO A 37 12.90 5.35 13.12
C PRO A 37 11.93 4.53 12.25
N ASP A 38 12.01 3.20 12.32
CA ASP A 38 11.17 2.28 11.54
C ASP A 38 9.66 2.50 11.72
N VAL A 39 9.22 2.96 12.89
CA VAL A 39 7.80 3.28 13.16
C VAL A 39 7.29 4.38 12.23
N PHE A 40 8.07 5.43 11.99
CA PHE A 40 7.68 6.53 11.11
C PHE A 40 7.63 6.11 9.65
N ILE A 41 8.49 5.18 9.25
CA ILE A 41 8.49 4.61 7.91
C ILE A 41 7.20 3.82 7.69
N ARG A 42 6.73 3.07 8.69
CA ARG A 42 5.46 2.34 8.59
C ARG A 42 4.28 3.26 8.37
N VAL A 43 4.21 4.35 9.13
CA VAL A 43 3.19 5.39 8.97
C VAL A 43 3.31 6.06 7.60
N TYR A 44 4.52 6.36 7.14
CA TYR A 44 4.76 6.93 5.81
C TYR A 44 4.20 6.05 4.69
N VAL A 45 4.52 4.75 4.69
CA VAL A 45 4.00 3.83 3.66
C VAL A 45 2.48 3.77 3.70
N PHE A 46 1.89 3.74 4.90
CA PHE A 46 0.44 3.76 5.06
C PHE A 46 -0.20 5.03 4.47
N LEU A 47 0.38 6.20 4.73
CA LEU A 47 -0.10 7.45 4.16
C LEU A 47 -0.01 7.46 2.62
N VAL A 48 1.08 6.95 2.05
CA VAL A 48 1.23 6.82 0.59
C VAL A 48 0.15 5.90 0.02
N ALA A 49 -0.03 4.72 0.61
CA ALA A 49 -1.05 3.76 0.19
C ALA A 49 -2.46 4.35 0.27
N LEU A 50 -2.74 5.08 1.35
CA LEU A 50 -4.03 5.73 1.59
C LEU A 50 -4.30 6.80 0.53
N ILE A 51 -3.34 7.68 0.27
CA ILE A 51 -3.46 8.74 -0.75
C ILE A 51 -3.70 8.11 -2.12
N LEU A 52 -2.91 7.11 -2.51
CA LEU A 52 -3.09 6.44 -3.80
C LEU A 52 -4.44 5.75 -3.91
N THR A 53 -4.89 5.09 -2.84
CA THR A 53 -6.20 4.43 -2.81
C THR A 53 -7.35 5.44 -2.93
N PHE A 54 -7.21 6.64 -2.38
CA PHE A 54 -8.21 7.70 -2.59
C PHE A 54 -8.20 8.29 -4.00
N ILE A 55 -7.04 8.37 -4.65
CA ILE A 55 -6.91 8.93 -6.00
C ILE A 55 -7.38 7.93 -7.08
N PHE A 56 -6.99 6.66 -6.94
CA PHE A 56 -7.17 5.63 -7.97
C PHE A 56 -8.15 4.52 -7.57
N GLY A 57 -8.67 4.53 -6.35
CA GLY A 57 -9.70 3.60 -5.89
C GLY A 57 -11.11 3.99 -6.34
N GLU A 58 -12.13 3.51 -5.63
CA GLU A 58 -13.51 3.79 -6.02
C GLU A 58 -13.87 5.28 -5.92
N ALA A 59 -14.39 5.85 -7.01
CA ALA A 59 -14.75 7.27 -7.12
C ALA A 59 -16.02 7.67 -6.34
N LYS A 60 -16.64 6.75 -5.58
CA LYS A 60 -17.85 7.03 -4.81
C LYS A 60 -17.47 7.61 -3.45
N PHE A 61 -17.76 8.89 -3.23
CA PHE A 61 -17.61 9.53 -1.92
C PHE A 61 -18.81 9.21 -1.02
N ASN A 62 -18.90 7.95 -0.57
CA ASN A 62 -19.83 7.52 0.47
C ASN A 62 -19.05 7.12 1.74
N LEU A 63 -19.69 7.17 2.91
CA LEU A 63 -19.08 6.78 4.18
C LEU A 63 -18.52 5.34 4.13
N GLN A 64 -19.26 4.44 3.47
CA GLN A 64 -18.84 3.06 3.24
C GLN A 64 -17.56 2.97 2.40
N SER A 65 -17.44 3.75 1.33
CA SER A 65 -16.28 3.77 0.44
C SER A 65 -15.04 4.35 1.12
N ILE A 66 -15.21 5.34 2.02
CA ILE A 66 -14.10 5.88 2.83
C ILE A 66 -13.54 4.78 3.75
N VAL A 67 -14.41 4.04 4.44
CA VAL A 67 -14.00 2.92 5.30
C VAL A 67 -13.31 1.83 4.47
N LEU A 68 -13.85 1.52 3.29
CA LEU A 68 -13.27 0.55 2.36
C LEU A 68 -11.87 0.97 1.90
N ASN A 69 -11.68 2.24 1.55
CA ASN A 69 -10.39 2.78 1.11
C ASN A 69 -9.33 2.70 2.23
N ILE A 70 -9.73 2.90 3.48
CA ILE A 70 -8.83 2.73 4.63
C ILE A 70 -8.40 1.26 4.78
N ILE A 71 -9.35 0.33 4.65
CA ILE A 71 -9.05 -1.11 4.73
C ILE A 71 -8.13 -1.53 3.56
N ASN A 72 -8.46 -1.12 2.34
CA ASN A 72 -7.65 -1.38 1.15
C ASN A 72 -6.23 -0.83 1.32
N ALA A 73 -6.09 0.41 1.82
CA ALA A 73 -4.80 1.01 2.09
C ALA A 73 -3.98 0.21 3.11
N MET A 74 -4.61 -0.35 4.16
CA MET A 74 -3.91 -1.23 5.10
C MET A 74 -3.37 -2.49 4.43
N ILE A 75 -4.16 -3.13 3.56
CA ILE A 75 -3.73 -4.33 2.83
C ILE A 75 -2.61 -3.98 1.86
N ILE A 76 -2.76 -2.89 1.10
CA ILE A 76 -1.74 -2.39 0.17
C ILE A 76 -0.42 -2.10 0.90
N THR A 77 -0.51 -1.50 2.09
CA THR A 77 0.63 -1.17 2.94
C THR A 77 1.41 -2.42 3.35
N THR A 78 0.71 -3.45 3.84
CA THR A 78 1.37 -4.69 4.28
C THR A 78 1.94 -5.46 3.10
N SER A 79 1.25 -5.50 1.96
CA SER A 79 1.78 -6.09 0.72
C SER A 79 3.01 -5.35 0.19
N ALA A 80 3.00 -4.02 0.17
CA ALA A 80 4.13 -3.21 -0.28
C ALA A 80 5.35 -3.32 0.65
N MET A 81 5.14 -3.36 1.98
CA MET A 81 6.23 -3.58 2.92
C MET A 81 6.79 -4.99 2.86
N GLY A 82 5.94 -6.02 2.79
CA GLY A 82 6.38 -7.40 2.65
C GLY A 82 7.19 -7.62 1.38
N GLY A 83 6.78 -7.00 0.26
CA GLY A 83 7.55 -6.98 -0.97
C GLY A 83 8.91 -6.29 -0.81
N TYR A 84 8.96 -5.12 -0.14
CA TYR A 84 10.22 -4.46 0.16
C TYR A 84 11.15 -5.32 1.02
N GLU A 85 10.64 -5.91 2.11
CA GLU A 85 11.44 -6.72 3.02
C GLU A 85 11.94 -7.99 2.35
N ALA A 86 11.13 -8.65 1.51
CA ALA A 86 11.54 -9.77 0.70
C ALA A 86 12.64 -9.43 -0.33
N LEU A 87 12.60 -8.23 -0.92
CA LEU A 87 13.58 -7.80 -1.94
C LEU A 87 14.86 -7.20 -1.32
N SER A 88 14.75 -6.49 -0.21
CA SER A 88 15.86 -5.77 0.42
C SER A 88 16.61 -6.60 1.46
N ASP A 89 15.97 -7.60 2.06
CA ASP A 89 16.60 -8.55 2.97
C ASP A 89 16.03 -9.97 2.76
N PRO A 90 16.36 -10.64 1.64
CA PRO A 90 15.92 -12.01 1.39
C PRO A 90 16.48 -13.03 2.40
N LEU A 91 17.41 -12.64 3.27
CA LEU A 91 18.16 -13.54 4.15
C LEU A 91 17.91 -13.32 5.65
N SER A 92 17.11 -12.33 6.07
CA SER A 92 16.77 -12.07 7.48
C SER A 92 17.96 -12.28 8.42
N LYS A 93 19.12 -11.70 8.11
CA LYS A 93 20.25 -11.72 9.04
C LYS A 93 20.03 -10.61 10.07
N LYS A 94 19.29 -10.96 11.12
CA LYS A 94 19.36 -10.25 12.40
C LYS A 94 20.75 -10.36 13.00
#